data_AF-X0VDV3-F1
#
_entry.id   AF-X0VDV3-F1
#
_cell.length_a   1.000
_cell.length_b   1.000
_cell.length_c   1.000
_cell.angle_alpha   90.00
_cell.angle_beta   90.00
_cell.angle_gamma   90.00
#
_symmetry.space_group_name_H-M   'P 1'
#
loop_
_entity.id
_entity.type
_entity.pdbx_description
1 polymer ?
#
loop_
_entity_poly.entity_id
_entity_poly.type
_entity_poly.pdbx_seq_one_letter_code
_entity_poly.pdbx_strand_id
1 'polypeptide(L)'
;SLYWRHVARVNRRLRALAPVLAEGTHWPDARPAVQEVGALGKTYKGEHYVLATNNNPSAAMPGWIAVPGWKNRVAYSLLDGREVPVAGGVIRDTIPPLSARVYTDGTSLLPAFDLPMPSVLARRPMRTLFGLPTGMGPFKEKSPQQIAELLEAAGVDGVVQMPHDARLVDAMHEAGIRAYAEIGCFSGKKPWETFPGTRPITAAGDPFDAEGGYGGLCLNHDAYLANLLERVGHLLDQAKWDGLWLDFIRWPGRWEEKEP
;
A
#
# COMPACT_ATOMS: atom_id res chain seq x y z
N SER A 1 -7.80 -11.23 -12.48
CA SER A 1 -6.33 -11.26 -12.68
C SER A 1 -5.67 -10.03 -12.06
N LEU A 2 -4.37 -10.10 -11.72
CA LEU A 2 -3.56 -8.98 -11.23
C LEU A 2 -3.56 -7.78 -12.21
N TYR A 3 -3.60 -8.08 -13.51
CA TYR A 3 -3.66 -7.12 -14.61
C TYR A 3 -4.86 -6.17 -14.50
N TRP A 4 -6.07 -6.70 -14.32
CA TRP A 4 -7.28 -5.86 -14.24
C TRP A 4 -7.33 -4.97 -13.00
N ARG A 5 -6.75 -5.41 -11.87
CA ARG A 5 -6.62 -4.55 -10.68
C ARG A 5 -5.66 -3.40 -10.93
N HIS A 6 -4.56 -3.65 -11.66
CA HIS A 6 -3.62 -2.61 -12.05
C HIS A 6 -4.28 -1.57 -12.98
N VAL A 7 -5.03 -2.04 -13.99
CA VAL A 7 -5.79 -1.17 -14.91
C VAL A 7 -6.86 -0.37 -14.17
N ALA A 8 -7.63 -0.98 -13.27
CA ALA A 8 -8.65 -0.28 -12.49
C ALA A 8 -8.06 0.82 -11.59
N ARG A 9 -6.91 0.56 -10.96
CA ARG A 9 -6.18 1.54 -10.14
C ARG A 9 -5.64 2.69 -10.99
N VAL A 10 -5.05 2.41 -12.14
CA VAL A 10 -4.56 3.44 -13.07
C VAL A 10 -5.74 4.28 -13.58
N ASN A 11 -6.85 3.65 -13.99
CA ASN A 11 -8.05 4.36 -14.45
C ASN A 11 -8.65 5.27 -13.37
N ARG A 12 -8.70 4.84 -12.11
CA ARG A 12 -9.18 5.68 -11.00
C ARG A 12 -8.31 6.92 -10.83
N ARG A 13 -6.98 6.75 -10.86
CA ARG A 13 -6.01 7.85 -10.76
C ARG A 13 -6.07 8.81 -11.96
N LEU A 14 -6.27 8.29 -13.17
CA LEU A 14 -6.45 9.14 -14.35
C LEU A 14 -7.77 9.93 -14.30
N ARG A 15 -8.85 9.37 -13.75
CA ARG A 15 -10.11 10.11 -13.53
C ARG A 15 -9.93 11.30 -12.59
N ALA A 16 -9.05 11.21 -11.59
CA ALA A 16 -8.74 12.34 -10.71
C ALA A 16 -8.12 13.53 -11.47
N LEU A 17 -7.52 13.31 -12.65
CA LEU A 17 -6.99 14.37 -13.52
C LEU A 17 -8.03 14.94 -14.48
N ALA A 18 -9.22 14.36 -14.59
CA ALA A 18 -10.22 14.81 -15.55
C ALA A 18 -10.50 16.32 -15.44
N PRO A 19 -10.65 16.93 -14.23
CA PRO A 19 -10.82 18.38 -14.12
C PRO A 19 -9.61 19.18 -14.62
N VAL A 20 -8.39 18.72 -14.33
CA VAL A 20 -7.15 19.39 -14.79
C VAL A 20 -7.06 19.37 -16.32
N LEU A 21 -7.41 18.24 -16.94
CA LEU A 21 -7.33 18.08 -18.39
C LEU A 21 -8.42 18.86 -19.11
N ALA A 22 -9.65 18.83 -18.58
CA ALA A 22 -10.82 19.47 -19.17
C ALA A 22 -10.88 20.98 -18.94
N GLU A 23 -10.59 21.43 -17.71
CA GLU A 23 -10.79 22.82 -17.27
C GLU A 23 -9.47 23.59 -17.09
N GLY A 24 -8.35 22.88 -16.97
CA GLY A 24 -7.05 23.52 -16.80
C GLY A 24 -6.61 24.29 -18.05
N THR A 25 -6.12 25.51 -17.84
CA THR A 25 -5.53 26.34 -18.89
C THR A 25 -4.23 25.71 -19.36
N HIS A 26 -3.96 25.73 -20.67
CA HIS A 26 -2.70 25.21 -21.19
C HIS A 26 -1.51 26.01 -20.66
N TRP A 27 -0.48 25.31 -20.20
CA TRP A 27 0.79 25.89 -19.79
C TRP A 27 1.89 25.47 -20.79
N PRO A 28 2.21 26.32 -21.79
CA PRO A 28 3.06 25.96 -22.93
C PRO A 28 4.55 25.88 -22.60
N ASP A 29 4.95 26.30 -21.40
CA ASP A 29 6.35 26.36 -21.00
C ASP A 29 6.86 25.05 -20.40
N ALA A 30 5.95 24.11 -20.08
CA ALA A 30 6.32 22.75 -19.73
C ALA A 30 6.84 21.99 -20.97
N ARG A 31 8.16 21.85 -21.09
CA ARG A 31 8.79 21.28 -22.30
C ARG A 31 9.78 20.17 -21.97
N PRO A 32 9.73 19.04 -22.67
CA PRO A 32 10.70 17.97 -22.50
C PRO A 32 12.03 18.39 -23.15
N ALA A 33 13.15 18.07 -22.52
CA ALA A 33 14.48 18.28 -23.09
C ALA A 33 14.89 17.16 -24.07
N VAL A 34 14.13 16.07 -24.11
CA VAL A 34 14.42 14.86 -24.87
C VAL A 34 13.21 14.54 -25.75
N GLN A 35 13.43 14.26 -27.04
CA GLN A 35 12.35 14.15 -28.04
C GLN A 35 11.39 12.98 -27.77
N GLU A 36 11.88 11.91 -27.15
CA GLU A 36 11.12 10.70 -26.84
C GLU A 36 10.23 10.85 -25.60
N VAL A 37 10.39 11.95 -24.87
CA VAL A 37 9.51 12.32 -23.76
C VAL A 37 8.49 13.34 -24.27
N GLY A 38 7.21 13.02 -24.23
CA GLY A 38 6.15 14.02 -24.40
C GLY A 38 5.86 14.73 -23.08
N ALA A 39 5.58 16.03 -23.10
CA ALA A 39 5.10 16.76 -21.92
C ALA A 39 3.87 17.61 -22.26
N LEU A 40 2.88 17.61 -21.36
CA LEU A 40 1.72 18.49 -21.39
C LEU A 40 1.63 19.26 -20.07
N GLY A 41 1.81 20.57 -20.14
CA GLY A 41 1.60 21.49 -19.02
C GLY A 41 0.16 22.00 -18.94
N LYS A 42 -0.38 22.05 -17.73
CA LYS A 42 -1.68 22.63 -17.39
C LYS A 42 -1.56 23.48 -16.13
N THR A 43 -2.34 24.55 -16.04
CA THR A 43 -2.57 25.30 -14.81
C THR A 43 -4.01 25.12 -14.40
N TYR A 44 -4.25 24.67 -13.17
CA TYR A 44 -5.59 24.44 -12.63
C TYR A 44 -5.65 24.87 -11.18
N LYS A 45 -6.63 25.71 -10.82
CA LYS A 45 -6.78 26.32 -9.48
C LYS A 45 -5.50 26.96 -8.93
N GLY A 46 -4.69 27.54 -9.81
CA GLY A 46 -3.43 28.21 -9.44
C GLY A 46 -2.24 27.28 -9.19
N GLU A 47 -2.39 25.98 -9.38
CA GLU A 47 -1.33 24.97 -9.32
C GLU A 47 -0.92 24.55 -10.74
N HIS A 48 0.34 24.17 -10.91
CA HIS A 48 0.88 23.66 -12.16
C HIS A 48 0.88 22.14 -12.16
N TYR A 49 0.47 21.57 -13.29
CA TYR A 49 0.45 20.13 -13.53
C TYR A 49 1.23 19.83 -14.80
N VAL A 50 2.06 18.79 -14.76
CA VAL A 50 2.79 18.30 -15.92
C VAL A 50 2.57 16.81 -16.09
N LEU A 51 1.92 16.43 -17.18
CA LEU A 51 1.85 15.05 -17.64
C LEU A 51 3.05 14.78 -18.55
N ALA A 52 3.92 13.87 -18.14
CA ALA A 52 5.07 13.43 -18.91
C ALA A 52 4.87 11.99 -19.40
N THR A 53 5.21 11.69 -20.64
CA THR A 53 5.03 10.37 -21.25
C THR A 53 6.35 9.92 -21.87
N ASN A 54 6.73 8.67 -21.66
CA ASN A 54 7.84 8.04 -22.38
C ASN A 54 7.26 7.04 -23.38
N ASN A 55 7.40 7.36 -24.67
CA ASN A 55 6.90 6.52 -25.76
C ASN A 55 7.96 5.51 -26.25
N ASN A 56 9.17 5.52 -25.68
CA ASN A 56 10.19 4.55 -26.01
C ASN A 56 9.80 3.17 -25.42
N PRO A 57 9.73 2.11 -26.24
CA PRO A 57 9.32 0.79 -25.79
C PRO A 57 10.40 0.04 -24.99
N SER A 58 11.65 0.47 -25.07
CA SER A 58 12.81 -0.34 -24.68
C SER A 58 13.71 0.34 -23.66
N ALA A 59 13.65 1.67 -23.54
CA ALA A 59 14.54 2.44 -22.68
C ALA A 59 13.77 3.36 -21.72
N ALA A 60 14.25 3.42 -20.48
CA ALA A 60 13.85 4.49 -19.58
C ALA A 60 14.49 5.80 -20.07
N MET A 61 13.71 6.87 -20.16
CA MET A 61 14.18 8.15 -20.66
C MET A 61 14.37 9.14 -19.51
N PRO A 62 15.43 9.97 -19.54
CA PRO A 62 15.55 11.07 -18.60
C PRO A 62 14.41 12.06 -18.84
N GLY A 63 13.51 12.15 -17.86
CA GLY A 63 12.39 13.08 -17.83
C GLY A 63 12.86 14.45 -17.38
N TRP A 64 13.76 15.06 -18.14
CA TRP A 64 14.20 16.44 -17.91
C TRP A 64 13.17 17.37 -18.52
N ILE A 65 12.31 17.93 -17.68
CA ILE A 65 11.18 18.75 -18.13
C ILE A 65 11.39 20.15 -17.61
N ALA A 66 11.63 21.09 -18.53
CA ALA A 66 11.65 22.51 -18.22
C ALA A 66 10.25 22.93 -17.77
N VAL A 67 10.17 23.61 -16.64
CA VAL A 67 8.94 24.09 -16.00
C VAL A 67 9.11 25.53 -15.49
N PRO A 68 9.32 26.52 -16.39
CA PRO A 68 9.55 27.91 -16.01
C PRO A 68 8.36 28.51 -15.26
N GLY A 69 8.52 28.88 -13.99
CA GLY A 69 7.42 29.37 -13.15
C GLY A 69 6.89 28.34 -12.14
N TRP A 70 7.50 27.15 -12.08
CA TRP A 70 7.26 26.18 -11.02
C TRP A 70 7.60 26.78 -9.65
N LYS A 71 6.66 26.73 -8.70
CA LYS A 71 6.77 27.50 -7.45
C LYS A 71 7.70 26.87 -6.41
N ASN A 72 7.84 25.54 -6.43
CA ASN A 72 8.50 24.77 -5.38
C ASN A 72 9.85 24.19 -5.83
N ARG A 73 10.72 23.85 -4.87
CA ARG A 73 11.98 23.12 -5.16
C ARG A 73 11.78 21.63 -5.45
N VAL A 74 10.54 21.17 -5.31
CA VAL A 74 10.13 19.79 -5.55
C VAL A 74 8.86 19.77 -6.40
N ALA A 75 8.71 18.68 -7.14
CA ALA A 75 7.52 18.31 -7.86
C ALA A 75 6.95 17.04 -7.22
N TYR A 76 5.66 17.01 -6.92
CA TYR A 76 5.01 15.83 -6.37
C TYR A 76 4.53 14.93 -7.51
N SER A 77 5.03 13.70 -7.57
CA SER A 77 4.58 12.69 -8.52
C SER A 77 3.28 12.05 -8.03
N LEU A 78 2.16 12.39 -8.65
CA LEU A 78 0.81 11.97 -8.23
C LEU A 78 0.55 10.46 -8.42
N LEU A 79 1.34 9.77 -9.24
CA LEU A 79 1.12 8.34 -9.50
C LEU A 79 1.84 7.43 -8.50
N ASP A 80 2.93 7.89 -7.89
CA ASP A 80 3.74 7.08 -6.97
C ASP A 80 4.11 7.78 -5.66
N GLY A 81 3.64 9.02 -5.45
CA GLY A 81 3.80 9.78 -4.21
C GLY A 81 5.22 10.28 -3.94
N ARG A 82 6.14 10.18 -4.90
CA ARG A 82 7.53 10.64 -4.72
C ARG A 82 7.63 12.15 -4.87
N GLU A 83 8.56 12.74 -4.13
CA GLU A 83 9.09 14.07 -4.41
C GLU A 83 10.20 13.96 -5.45
N VAL A 84 10.13 14.80 -6.48
CA VAL A 84 11.13 14.87 -7.54
C VAL A 84 11.78 16.25 -7.49
N PRO A 85 13.12 16.34 -7.42
CA PRO A 85 13.80 17.62 -7.38
C PRO A 85 13.50 18.49 -8.60
N VAL A 86 13.27 19.78 -8.35
CA VAL A 86 13.17 20.82 -9.38
C VAL A 86 14.37 21.75 -9.23
N ALA A 87 15.37 21.58 -10.09
CA ALA A 87 16.62 22.32 -10.03
C ALA A 87 16.75 23.20 -11.27
N GLY A 88 16.89 24.52 -11.08
CA GLY A 88 16.99 25.48 -12.19
C GLY A 88 15.74 25.50 -13.08
N GLY A 89 14.55 25.28 -12.49
CA GLY A 89 13.30 25.21 -13.25
C GLY A 89 13.16 23.95 -14.11
N VAL A 90 13.86 22.86 -13.75
CA VAL A 90 13.79 21.58 -14.46
C VAL A 90 13.42 20.47 -13.48
N ILE A 91 12.31 19.76 -13.74
CA ILE A 91 12.01 18.50 -13.07
C ILE A 91 13.00 17.45 -13.59
N ARG A 92 13.71 16.77 -12.69
CA ARG A 92 14.68 15.73 -13.06
C ARG A 92 14.21 14.37 -12.55
N ASP A 93 13.56 13.60 -13.41
CA ASP A 93 13.14 12.22 -13.11
C ASP A 93 13.64 11.24 -14.18
N THR A 94 13.43 9.94 -13.95
CA THR A 94 13.55 8.89 -14.96
C THR A 94 12.16 8.30 -15.23
N ILE A 95 11.73 8.33 -16.49
CA ILE A 95 10.41 7.84 -16.91
C ILE A 95 10.59 6.44 -17.52
N PRO A 96 10.03 5.37 -16.91
CA PRO A 96 10.13 4.01 -17.44
C PRO A 96 9.60 3.87 -18.89
N PRO A 97 10.00 2.83 -19.63
CA PRO A 97 9.45 2.54 -20.96
C PRO A 97 7.92 2.46 -20.95
N LEU A 98 7.26 2.99 -21.99
CA LEU A 98 5.80 2.97 -22.17
C LEU A 98 5.02 3.40 -20.93
N SER A 99 5.49 4.45 -20.26
CA SER A 99 4.90 4.91 -19.00
C SER A 99 4.59 6.39 -19.00
N ALA A 100 3.78 6.81 -18.03
CA ALA A 100 3.46 8.21 -17.79
C ALA A 100 3.77 8.60 -16.35
N ARG A 101 4.10 9.87 -16.15
CA ARG A 101 4.27 10.54 -14.86
C ARG A 101 3.39 11.77 -14.83
N VAL A 102 2.93 12.11 -13.64
CA VAL A 102 2.10 13.30 -13.42
C VAL A 102 2.69 14.04 -12.25
N TYR A 103 3.17 15.24 -12.51
CA TYR A 103 3.80 16.10 -11.52
C TYR A 103 2.88 17.26 -11.18
N THR A 104 2.92 17.71 -9.92
CA THR A 104 2.28 18.97 -9.51
C THR A 104 3.18 19.77 -8.56
N ASP A 105 3.09 21.10 -8.64
CA ASP A 105 3.69 22.00 -7.63
C ASP A 105 2.74 22.29 -6.46
N GLY A 106 1.52 21.79 -6.52
CA GLY A 106 0.50 21.98 -5.50
C GLY A 106 0.10 20.69 -4.80
N THR A 107 -0.89 20.80 -3.93
CA THR A 107 -1.34 19.70 -3.07
C THR A 107 -2.83 19.41 -3.20
N SER A 108 -3.58 20.24 -3.94
CA SER A 108 -5.04 20.18 -3.98
C SER A 108 -5.62 18.86 -4.48
N LEU A 109 -4.87 18.13 -5.32
CA LEU A 109 -5.30 16.82 -5.85
C LEU A 109 -4.68 15.63 -5.15
N LEU A 110 -3.73 15.78 -4.23
CA LEU A 110 -3.12 14.63 -3.54
C LEU A 110 -4.15 13.73 -2.84
N PRO A 111 -5.18 14.25 -2.14
CA PRO A 111 -6.22 13.41 -1.55
C PRO A 111 -6.97 12.57 -2.58
N ALA A 112 -7.19 13.09 -3.79
CA ALA A 112 -7.90 12.37 -4.87
C ALA A 112 -7.08 11.23 -5.48
N PHE A 113 -5.77 11.16 -5.20
CA PHE A 113 -4.89 10.06 -5.60
C PHE A 113 -4.67 9.03 -4.48
N ASP A 114 -5.42 9.15 -3.39
CA ASP A 114 -5.18 8.43 -2.14
C ASP A 114 -3.74 8.65 -1.63
N LEU A 115 -3.15 9.81 -1.95
CA LEU A 115 -1.82 10.20 -1.52
C LEU A 115 -1.93 11.12 -0.29
N PRO A 116 -1.20 10.84 0.79
CA PRO A 116 -1.17 11.73 1.94
C PRO A 116 -0.60 13.11 1.55
N MET A 117 -1.15 14.17 2.15
CA MET A 117 -0.70 15.55 1.94
C MET A 117 0.77 15.77 2.37
N PRO A 118 1.58 16.61 1.69
CA PRO A 118 3.02 16.71 1.91
C PRO A 118 3.40 17.81 2.90
N SER A 119 3.15 17.57 4.18
CA SER A 119 3.87 18.29 5.25
C SER A 119 4.47 17.38 6.31
N VAL A 120 4.30 16.04 6.19
CA VAL A 120 4.62 15.05 7.24
C VAL A 120 5.41 13.83 6.73
N LEU A 121 5.98 13.86 5.52
CA LEU A 121 6.68 12.69 4.93
C LEU A 121 8.21 12.63 5.14
N ALA A 122 8.73 13.34 6.14
CA ALA A 122 9.77 12.72 6.95
C ALA A 122 9.08 11.56 7.70
N ARG A 123 9.00 10.37 7.09
CA ARG A 123 8.55 9.17 7.80
C ARG A 123 9.43 9.05 9.05
N ARG A 124 8.90 9.45 10.20
CA ARG A 124 9.38 8.86 11.45
C ARG A 124 9.22 7.35 11.25
N PRO A 125 10.24 6.53 11.58
CA PRO A 125 10.08 5.09 11.61
C PRO A 125 8.80 4.78 12.37
N MET A 126 7.88 4.04 11.73
CA MET A 126 6.67 3.60 12.41
C MET A 126 7.09 2.79 13.63
N ARG A 127 6.54 3.14 14.77
CA ARG A 127 6.73 2.41 16.03
C ARG A 127 5.52 1.52 16.19
N THR A 128 5.50 0.47 15.38
CA THR A 128 4.40 -0.48 15.35
C THR A 128 4.67 -1.62 16.33
N LEU A 129 3.70 -1.90 17.19
CA LEU A 129 3.70 -3.08 18.04
C LEU A 129 3.10 -4.27 17.27
N PHE A 130 3.81 -5.39 17.24
CA PHE A 130 3.30 -6.65 16.71
C PHE A 130 2.87 -7.54 17.89
N GLY A 131 1.58 -7.85 17.96
CA GLY A 131 0.98 -8.57 19.07
C GLY A 131 0.63 -7.64 20.23
N LEU A 132 -0.67 -7.57 20.56
CA LEU A 132 -1.14 -6.83 21.74
C LEU A 132 -1.69 -7.80 22.80
N PRO A 133 -0.90 -8.13 23.84
CA PRO A 133 -1.30 -9.13 24.82
C PRO A 133 -2.20 -8.51 25.90
N THR A 134 -3.46 -8.23 25.56
CA THR A 134 -4.42 -7.57 26.45
C THR A 134 -4.69 -8.33 27.76
N GLY A 135 -4.44 -9.64 27.79
CA GLY A 135 -4.55 -10.49 28.99
C GLY A 135 -3.32 -10.50 29.89
N MET A 136 -2.24 -9.80 29.55
CA MET A 136 -0.95 -9.88 30.25
C MET A 136 -0.33 -8.51 30.52
N GLY A 137 0.68 -8.51 31.38
CA GLY A 137 1.56 -7.37 31.60
C GLY A 137 0.81 -6.08 31.92
N PRO A 138 1.25 -4.92 31.39
CA PRO A 138 0.64 -3.63 31.71
C PRO A 138 -0.77 -3.46 31.13
N PHE A 139 -1.27 -4.37 30.29
CA PHE A 139 -2.59 -4.24 29.63
C PHE A 139 -3.71 -5.00 30.34
N LYS A 140 -3.35 -5.90 31.27
CA LYS A 140 -4.31 -6.75 31.98
C LYS A 140 -5.37 -5.89 32.70
N GLU A 141 -6.64 -6.25 32.51
CA GLU A 141 -7.81 -5.63 33.14
C GLU A 141 -8.02 -4.14 32.81
N LYS A 142 -7.31 -3.61 31.80
CA LYS A 142 -7.48 -2.22 31.34
C LYS A 142 -8.62 -2.11 30.33
N SER A 143 -9.29 -0.95 30.37
CA SER A 143 -10.24 -0.59 29.32
C SER A 143 -9.50 -0.32 28.00
N PRO A 144 -10.21 -0.39 26.85
CA PRO A 144 -9.69 0.07 25.56
C PRO A 144 -8.97 1.42 25.58
N GLN A 145 -9.56 2.42 26.24
CA GLN A 145 -9.00 3.77 26.35
C GLN A 145 -7.68 3.76 27.14
N GLN A 146 -7.65 3.07 28.29
CA GLN A 146 -6.43 2.95 29.10
C GLN A 146 -5.30 2.23 28.36
N ILE A 147 -5.64 1.26 27.49
CA ILE A 147 -4.65 0.59 26.65
C ILE A 147 -4.11 1.56 25.60
N ALA A 148 -4.98 2.32 24.91
CA ALA A 148 -4.58 3.31 23.91
C ALA A 148 -3.69 4.41 24.51
N GLU A 149 -4.05 4.94 25.69
CA GLU A 149 -3.25 5.93 26.44
C GLU A 149 -1.85 5.42 26.77
N LEU A 150 -1.72 4.14 27.18
CA LEU A 150 -0.42 3.54 27.47
C LEU A 150 0.46 3.41 26.22
N LEU A 151 -0.15 3.03 25.09
CA LEU A 151 0.56 2.88 23.82
C LEU A 151 0.98 4.25 23.26
N GLU A 152 0.11 5.25 23.35
CA GLU A 152 0.42 6.64 23.00
C GLU A 152 1.58 7.17 23.84
N ALA A 153 1.55 6.98 25.16
CA ALA A 153 2.63 7.37 26.07
C ALA A 153 3.96 6.67 25.76
N ALA A 154 3.92 5.43 25.24
CA ALA A 154 5.09 4.70 24.75
C ALA A 154 5.55 5.16 23.34
N GLY A 155 4.81 6.06 22.70
CA GLY A 155 5.07 6.56 21.35
C GLY A 155 4.82 5.53 20.26
N VAL A 156 3.92 4.57 20.49
CA VAL A 156 3.45 3.60 19.50
C VAL A 156 2.48 4.31 18.54
N ASP A 157 2.64 4.10 17.23
CA ASP A 157 1.81 4.73 16.19
C ASP A 157 1.11 3.70 15.27
N GLY A 158 1.18 2.43 15.65
CA GLY A 158 0.50 1.33 14.98
C GLY A 158 0.48 0.07 15.82
N VAL A 159 -0.57 -0.73 15.69
CA VAL A 159 -0.67 -2.06 16.31
C VAL A 159 -1.16 -3.08 15.29
N VAL A 160 -0.49 -4.23 15.26
CA VAL A 160 -0.86 -5.42 14.48
C VAL A 160 -1.11 -6.57 15.44
N GLN A 161 -1.94 -7.55 15.08
CA GLN A 161 -2.23 -8.73 15.91
C GLN A 161 -2.83 -8.33 17.28
N MET A 162 -3.95 -7.61 17.23
CA MET A 162 -4.74 -7.25 18.39
C MET A 162 -6.06 -8.05 18.42
N PRO A 163 -6.71 -8.18 19.59
CA PRO A 163 -8.06 -8.73 19.64
C PRO A 163 -8.99 -8.01 18.64
N HIS A 164 -9.86 -8.76 17.98
CA HIS A 164 -10.86 -8.20 17.05
C HIS A 164 -12.01 -7.55 17.84
N ASP A 165 -11.69 -6.48 18.56
CA ASP A 165 -12.61 -5.68 19.38
C ASP A 165 -12.73 -4.29 18.78
N ALA A 166 -13.90 -3.97 18.23
CA ALA A 166 -14.20 -2.68 17.63
C ALA A 166 -14.00 -1.51 18.60
N ARG A 167 -14.28 -1.69 19.90
CA ARG A 167 -14.10 -0.64 20.91
C ARG A 167 -12.62 -0.32 21.13
N LEU A 168 -11.77 -1.33 21.00
CA LEU A 168 -10.33 -1.16 21.06
C LEU A 168 -9.81 -0.44 19.82
N VAL A 169 -10.30 -0.78 18.63
CA VAL A 169 -9.97 -0.07 17.39
C VAL A 169 -10.37 1.41 17.46
N ASP A 170 -11.60 1.70 17.91
CA ASP A 170 -12.07 3.08 18.07
C ASP A 170 -11.18 3.87 19.06
N ALA A 171 -10.80 3.25 20.19
CA ALA A 171 -9.90 3.88 21.16
C ALA A 171 -8.49 4.15 20.60
N MET A 172 -7.95 3.26 19.75
CA MET A 172 -6.67 3.50 19.06
C MET A 172 -6.77 4.71 18.13
N HIS A 173 -7.87 4.80 17.36
CA HIS A 173 -8.11 5.91 16.45
C HIS A 173 -8.23 7.26 17.17
N GLU A 174 -8.93 7.29 18.30
CA GLU A 174 -9.03 8.48 19.16
C GLU A 174 -7.64 8.94 19.65
N ALA A 175 -6.72 8.01 19.91
CA ALA A 175 -5.34 8.28 20.28
C ALA A 175 -4.38 8.49 19.07
N GLY A 176 -4.89 8.52 17.84
CA GLY A 176 -4.07 8.66 16.62
C GLY A 176 -3.19 7.45 16.28
N ILE A 177 -3.50 6.28 16.84
CA ILE A 177 -2.79 5.01 16.62
C ILE A 177 -3.52 4.22 15.53
N ARG A 178 -2.75 3.70 14.56
CA ARG A 178 -3.33 2.85 13.50
C ARG A 178 -3.55 1.42 13.99
N ALA A 179 -4.69 0.83 13.63
CA ALA A 179 -5.05 -0.53 13.95
C ALA A 179 -5.09 -1.39 12.68
N TYR A 180 -4.31 -2.47 12.65
CA TYR A 180 -4.27 -3.41 11.53
C TYR A 180 -4.84 -4.76 11.94
N ALA A 181 -5.79 -5.26 11.15
CA ALA A 181 -6.29 -6.61 11.32
C ALA A 181 -5.21 -7.61 10.91
N GLU A 182 -5.09 -8.72 11.61
CA GLU A 182 -4.18 -9.81 11.23
C GLU A 182 -4.99 -11.01 10.74
N ILE A 183 -4.51 -11.68 9.69
CA ILE A 183 -5.07 -12.96 9.28
C ILE A 183 -3.98 -13.93 8.83
N GLY A 184 -3.95 -15.09 9.49
CA GLY A 184 -3.18 -16.24 9.03
C GLY A 184 -3.77 -16.81 7.73
N CYS A 185 -2.97 -16.73 6.66
CA CYS A 185 -3.41 -17.05 5.30
C CYS A 185 -3.21 -18.52 4.95
N PHE A 186 -2.04 -19.10 5.24
CA PHE A 186 -1.71 -20.49 4.85
C PHE A 186 -1.08 -21.29 5.99
N SER A 187 -1.68 -21.23 7.18
CA SER A 187 -1.18 -21.90 8.38
C SER A 187 -2.27 -22.65 9.17
N GLY A 188 -1.82 -23.65 9.95
CA GLY A 188 -2.64 -24.49 10.81
C GLY A 188 -3.12 -25.77 10.14
N LYS A 189 -3.52 -26.75 10.98
CA LYS A 189 -4.00 -28.06 10.50
C LYS A 189 -5.51 -28.11 10.28
N LYS A 190 -6.28 -27.22 10.93
CA LYS A 190 -7.74 -27.22 10.87
C LYS A 190 -8.29 -27.19 9.44
N PRO A 191 -7.71 -26.43 8.49
CA PRO A 191 -8.17 -26.46 7.11
C PRO A 191 -7.99 -27.81 6.41
N TRP A 192 -7.11 -28.70 6.86
CA TRP A 192 -6.98 -30.06 6.30
C TRP A 192 -8.23 -30.92 6.54
N GLU A 193 -9.03 -30.61 7.57
CA GLU A 193 -10.26 -31.34 7.87
C GLU A 193 -11.41 -30.87 6.96
N THR A 194 -11.54 -29.56 6.78
CA THR A 194 -12.60 -28.95 5.94
C THR A 194 -12.26 -28.96 4.46
N PHE A 195 -10.99 -28.84 4.12
CA PHE A 195 -10.46 -28.81 2.76
C PHE A 195 -9.25 -29.76 2.66
N PRO A 196 -9.46 -31.09 2.62
CA PRO A 196 -8.36 -32.06 2.62
C PRO A 196 -7.30 -31.86 1.53
N GLY A 197 -7.70 -31.33 0.37
CA GLY A 197 -6.79 -30.99 -0.73
C GLY A 197 -5.84 -29.82 -0.44
N THR A 198 -6.00 -29.12 0.69
CA THR A 198 -5.04 -28.11 1.16
C THR A 198 -3.85 -28.71 1.87
N ARG A 199 -3.90 -29.99 2.27
CA ARG A 199 -2.81 -30.66 2.96
C ARG A 199 -1.67 -30.91 1.96
N PRO A 200 -0.46 -30.38 2.21
CA PRO A 200 0.69 -30.65 1.36
C PRO A 200 0.99 -32.15 1.29
N ILE A 201 1.61 -32.58 0.19
CA ILE A 201 2.09 -33.96 0.00
C ILE A 201 3.62 -33.97 -0.08
N THR A 202 4.24 -35.01 0.46
CA THR A 202 5.69 -35.21 0.38
C THR A 202 6.08 -35.66 -1.03
N ALA A 203 7.39 -35.69 -1.32
CA ALA A 203 7.91 -36.24 -2.57
C ALA A 203 7.56 -37.73 -2.76
N ALA A 204 7.31 -38.47 -1.68
CA ALA A 204 6.87 -39.87 -1.71
C ALA A 204 5.36 -40.03 -2.01
N GLY A 205 4.61 -38.92 -2.05
CA GLY A 205 3.16 -38.92 -2.24
C GLY A 205 2.35 -39.04 -0.94
N ASP A 206 3.01 -39.07 0.21
CA ASP A 206 2.35 -39.17 1.51
C ASP A 206 1.84 -37.80 1.98
N PRO A 207 0.70 -37.72 2.71
CA PRO A 207 0.26 -36.48 3.33
C PRO A 207 1.28 -35.93 4.32
N PHE A 208 1.57 -34.63 4.24
CA PHE A 208 2.54 -33.96 5.12
C PHE A 208 2.08 -33.97 6.57
N ASP A 209 2.93 -34.43 7.49
CA ASP A 209 2.68 -34.35 8.93
C ASP A 209 3.19 -33.03 9.50
N ALA A 210 2.35 -32.40 10.33
CA ALA A 210 2.69 -31.10 10.88
C ALA A 210 3.76 -31.19 11.99
N GLU A 211 4.80 -30.39 11.84
CA GLU A 211 5.93 -30.31 12.75
C GLU A 211 5.73 -29.20 13.79
N GLY A 212 6.01 -29.48 15.06
CA GLY A 212 5.87 -28.48 16.14
C GLY A 212 4.45 -27.89 16.25
N GLY A 213 3.44 -28.60 15.72
CA GLY A 213 2.05 -28.10 15.65
C GLY A 213 1.74 -27.26 14.41
N TYR A 214 2.73 -26.87 13.60
CA TYR A 214 2.54 -26.10 12.39
C TYR A 214 2.18 -27.00 11.20
N GLY A 215 0.96 -26.83 10.67
CA GLY A 215 0.55 -27.37 9.37
C GLY A 215 0.57 -26.25 8.34
N GLY A 216 1.29 -26.42 7.23
CA GLY A 216 1.18 -25.49 6.10
C GLY A 216 0.03 -25.89 5.17
N LEU A 217 -0.32 -24.98 4.24
CA LEU A 217 -1.43 -25.17 3.31
C LEU A 217 -0.99 -24.94 1.86
N CYS A 218 -1.59 -25.69 0.94
CA CYS A 218 -1.37 -25.47 -0.49
C CYS A 218 -2.11 -24.21 -0.98
N LEU A 219 -1.36 -23.26 -1.55
CA LEU A 219 -1.90 -21.96 -1.96
C LEU A 219 -2.83 -22.01 -3.18
N ASN A 220 -2.87 -23.13 -3.90
CA ASN A 220 -3.63 -23.31 -5.14
C ASN A 220 -5.00 -23.97 -4.94
N HIS A 221 -5.47 -24.17 -3.71
CA HIS A 221 -6.76 -24.79 -3.45
C HIS A 221 -7.90 -23.76 -3.51
N ASP A 222 -8.62 -23.71 -4.63
CA ASP A 222 -9.62 -22.67 -4.92
C ASP A 222 -10.70 -22.48 -3.83
N ALA A 223 -11.26 -23.57 -3.32
CA ALA A 223 -12.29 -23.49 -2.28
C ALA A 223 -11.77 -22.90 -0.97
N TYR A 224 -10.47 -23.12 -0.67
CA TYR A 224 -9.84 -22.54 0.52
C TYR A 224 -9.56 -21.05 0.30
N LEU A 225 -9.09 -20.67 -0.89
CA LEU A 225 -8.90 -19.25 -1.23
C LEU A 225 -10.22 -18.48 -1.16
N ALA A 226 -11.32 -19.05 -1.66
CA ALA A 226 -12.65 -18.46 -1.53
C ALA A 226 -13.04 -18.26 -0.06
N ASN A 227 -12.84 -19.28 0.79
CA ASN A 227 -13.09 -19.19 2.22
C ASN A 227 -12.19 -18.16 2.93
N LEU A 228 -10.90 -18.07 2.55
CA LEU A 228 -9.98 -17.07 3.09
C LEU A 228 -10.45 -15.65 2.75
N LEU A 229 -10.87 -15.41 1.50
CA LEU A 229 -11.40 -14.11 1.08
C LEU A 229 -12.69 -13.75 1.83
N GLU A 230 -13.58 -14.71 2.05
CA GLU A 230 -14.78 -14.51 2.85
C GLU A 230 -14.44 -14.15 4.31
N ARG A 231 -13.47 -14.84 4.92
CA ARG A 231 -12.97 -14.53 6.26
C ARG A 231 -12.34 -13.14 6.33
N VAL A 232 -11.58 -12.73 5.31
CA VAL A 232 -11.05 -11.36 5.19
C VAL A 232 -12.20 -10.35 5.15
N GLY A 233 -13.24 -10.60 4.35
CA GLY A 233 -14.42 -9.73 4.29
C GLY A 233 -15.07 -9.56 5.67
N HIS A 234 -15.41 -10.66 6.34
CA HIS A 234 -15.98 -10.63 7.68
C HIS A 234 -15.10 -9.91 8.69
N LEU A 235 -13.77 -10.10 8.63
CA LEU A 235 -12.82 -9.43 9.50
C LEU A 235 -12.83 -7.91 9.27
N LEU A 236 -12.84 -7.48 8.01
CA LEU A 236 -12.88 -6.06 7.66
C LEU A 236 -14.21 -5.39 8.04
N ASP A 237 -15.30 -6.15 8.12
CA ASP A 237 -16.61 -5.64 8.55
C ASP A 237 -16.73 -5.50 10.08
N GLN A 238 -15.84 -6.13 10.86
CA GLN A 238 -15.91 -6.12 12.33
C GLN A 238 -15.49 -4.78 12.96
N ALA A 239 -14.61 -4.03 12.32
CA ALA A 239 -14.10 -2.75 12.83
C ALA A 239 -13.54 -1.89 11.70
N LYS A 240 -13.25 -0.62 12.00
CA LYS A 240 -12.66 0.33 11.04
C LYS A 240 -11.15 0.14 10.94
N TRP A 241 -10.69 -0.96 10.37
CA TRP A 241 -9.25 -1.23 10.26
C TRP A 241 -8.55 -0.25 9.30
N ASP A 242 -7.32 0.16 9.65
CA ASP A 242 -6.47 0.97 8.77
C ASP A 242 -5.76 0.14 7.69
N GLY A 243 -5.76 -1.19 7.86
CA GLY A 243 -5.22 -2.11 6.90
C GLY A 243 -5.24 -3.55 7.38
N LEU A 244 -4.65 -4.42 6.57
CA LEU A 244 -4.59 -5.86 6.79
C LEU A 244 -3.13 -6.32 6.80
N TRP A 245 -2.75 -7.06 7.83
CA TRP A 245 -1.51 -7.81 7.92
C TRP A 245 -1.76 -9.26 7.54
N LEU A 246 -1.18 -9.69 6.43
CA LEU A 246 -1.31 -11.06 5.95
C LEU A 246 -0.17 -11.89 6.51
N ASP A 247 -0.46 -12.73 7.51
CA ASP A 247 0.55 -13.63 8.06
C ASP A 247 0.56 -14.97 7.32
N PHE A 248 1.71 -15.63 7.30
CA PHE A 248 1.94 -16.91 6.62
C PHE A 248 1.53 -16.92 5.15
N ILE A 249 1.82 -15.85 4.40
CA ILE A 249 1.64 -15.79 2.93
C ILE A 249 2.75 -16.51 2.16
N ARG A 250 3.03 -17.75 2.53
CA ARG A 250 4.11 -18.56 1.97
C ARG A 250 3.74 -20.04 1.92
N TRP A 251 4.52 -20.82 1.16
CA TRP A 251 4.43 -22.28 1.19
C TRP A 251 4.90 -22.82 2.55
N PRO A 252 4.52 -24.05 2.93
CA PRO A 252 5.04 -24.69 4.14
C PRO A 252 6.57 -24.68 4.14
N GLY A 253 7.18 -24.29 5.27
CA GLY A 253 8.63 -24.01 5.36
C GLY A 253 9.56 -25.12 4.88
N ARG A 254 9.17 -26.41 4.96
CA ARG A 254 9.96 -27.52 4.40
C ARG A 254 10.25 -27.35 2.90
N TRP A 255 9.30 -26.85 2.12
CA TRP A 255 9.51 -26.63 0.68
C TRP A 255 10.39 -25.41 0.37
N GLU A 256 10.73 -24.62 1.38
CA GLU A 256 11.71 -23.54 1.30
C GLU A 256 13.12 -24.02 1.72
N GLU A 257 13.25 -25.23 2.27
CA GLU A 257 14.52 -25.85 2.60
C GLU A 257 15.13 -26.54 1.38
N LYS A 258 16.47 -26.57 1.34
CA LYS A 258 17.22 -27.10 0.19
C LYS A 258 17.01 -28.61 -0.01
N GLU A 259 16.66 -29.33 1.06
CA GLU A 259 16.39 -30.77 1.10
C GLU A 259 15.09 -31.04 1.91
N PRO A 260 13.89 -30.86 1.30
CA PRO A 260 12.57 -30.97 1.95
C PRO A 260 12.17 -32.38 2.45
#